data_AF-A0AAJ0LFR6-F1
#
_entry.id   AF-A0AAJ0LFR6-F1
#
_cell.length_a   1.000
_cell.length_b   1.000
_cell.length_c   1.000
_cell.angle_alpha   90.00
_cell.angle_beta   90.00
_cell.angle_gamma   90.00
#
_symmetry.space_group_name_H-M   'P 1'
#
loop_
_entity.id
_entity.type
_entity.pdbx_description
1 polymer ?
#
loop_
_entity_poly.entity_id
_entity_poly.type
_entity_poly.pdbx_seq_one_letter_code
_entity_poly.pdbx_strand_id
1 'polypeptide(L)'
;MNNRYLKMDWVRYLLVAILLAVVLPLVFGVLHIDKTWRIGLLFMAVNGCAAFMIGYRVQKTHAAWYHILYLPILFGLMVVVRYADYNYWFVPIYCLLSYLGINTAYERR
;
A
#
# COMPACT_ATOMS: atom_id res chain seq x y z
N MET A 1 2.04 15.02 -23.10
CA MET A 1 2.58 13.67 -23.40
C MET A 1 1.60 12.61 -22.90
N ASN A 2 0.88 11.94 -23.81
CA ASN A 2 -0.07 10.87 -23.48
C ASN A 2 0.71 9.56 -23.29
N ASN A 3 1.24 9.35 -22.08
CA ASN A 3 2.15 8.24 -21.81
C ASN A 3 1.36 6.93 -21.70
N ARG A 4 1.37 6.12 -22.77
CA ARG A 4 0.57 4.88 -22.92
C ARG A 4 0.75 3.90 -21.75
N TYR A 5 1.93 3.91 -21.13
CA TYR A 5 2.28 3.08 -19.98
C TYR A 5 1.48 3.41 -18.71
N LEU A 6 1.12 4.69 -18.51
CA LEU A 6 0.30 5.11 -17.36
C LEU A 6 -1.18 4.72 -17.49
N LYS A 7 -1.60 4.12 -18.60
CA LYS A 7 -2.97 3.57 -18.75
C LYS A 7 -3.10 2.13 -18.29
N MET A 8 -1.99 1.41 -18.10
CA MET A 8 -2.04 0.02 -17.66
C MET A 8 -2.31 -0.04 -16.15
N ASP A 9 -3.31 -0.81 -15.76
CA ASP A 9 -3.77 -0.86 -14.35
C ASP A 9 -2.66 -1.35 -13.41
N TRP A 10 -1.90 -2.37 -13.82
CA TRP A 10 -0.79 -2.91 -13.03
C TRP A 10 0.30 -1.86 -12.73
N VAL A 11 0.61 -0.98 -13.70
CA VAL A 11 1.60 0.11 -13.53
C VAL A 11 1.12 1.10 -12.47
N ARG A 12 -0.18 1.44 -12.48
CA ARG A 12 -0.75 2.40 -11.52
C ARG A 12 -0.69 1.88 -10.10
N TYR A 13 -1.14 0.64 -9.88
CA TYR A 13 -1.11 0.03 -8.55
C TYR A 13 0.32 -0.15 -8.04
N LEU A 14 1.26 -0.54 -8.92
CA LEU A 14 2.67 -0.67 -8.57
C LEU A 14 3.30 0.68 -8.21
N LEU A 15 3.05 1.73 -9.00
CA LEU A 15 3.57 3.08 -8.71
C LEU A 15 3.05 3.63 -7.38
N VAL A 16 1.76 3.43 -7.09
CA VAL A 16 1.16 3.81 -5.81
C VAL A 16 1.82 3.03 -4.67
N ALA A 17 2.02 1.72 -4.83
CA ALA A 17 2.68 0.90 -3.82
C ALA A 17 4.14 1.33 -3.58
N ILE A 18 4.91 1.63 -4.63
CA ILE A 18 6.28 2.15 -4.51
C ILE A 18 6.29 3.50 -3.80
N LEU A 19 5.38 4.41 -4.18
CA LEU A 19 5.29 5.73 -3.57
C LEU A 19 5.02 5.62 -2.07
N LEU A 20 4.08 4.77 -1.67
CA LEU A 20 3.65 4.62 -0.28
C LEU A 20 4.63 3.79 0.57
N ALA A 21 5.17 2.70 0.03
CA ALA A 21 6.04 1.79 0.79
C ALA A 21 7.51 2.21 0.77
N VAL A 22 7.96 2.98 -0.23
CA VAL A 22 9.39 3.32 -0.41
C VAL A 22 9.62 4.82 -0.34
N VAL A 23 8.94 5.61 -1.18
CA VAL A 23 9.24 7.06 -1.28
C VAL A 23 8.82 7.79 -0.02
N LEU A 24 7.57 7.60 0.43
CA LEU A 24 7.02 8.29 1.59
C LEU A 24 7.82 8.03 2.88
N PRO A 25 8.22 6.78 3.20
CA PRO A 25 9.01 6.51 4.39
C PRO A 25 10.44 7.05 4.30
N LEU A 26 11.02 7.15 3.09
CA LEU A 26 12.32 7.80 2.88
C LEU A 26 12.25 9.31 3.11
N VAL A 27 11.21 9.99 2.62
CA VAL A 27 11.00 11.44 2.86
C VAL A 27 10.85 11.72 4.34
N PHE A 28 10.01 10.95 5.05
CA PHE A 28 9.88 11.07 6.50
C PHE A 28 11.19 10.76 7.22
N GLY A 29 11.96 9.82 6.66
CA GLY A 29 13.36 9.51 6.96
C GLY A 29 14.25 10.76 7.07
N VAL A 30 14.23 11.56 6.01
CA VAL A 30 15.03 12.80 5.88
C VAL A 30 14.53 13.90 6.81
N LEU A 31 13.22 13.98 7.04
CA LEU A 31 12.59 14.98 7.90
C LEU A 31 12.81 14.75 9.41
N HIS A 32 13.65 13.78 9.81
CA HIS A 32 13.96 13.47 11.22
C HIS A 32 12.75 13.22 12.14
N ILE A 33 11.59 12.88 11.56
CA ILE A 33 10.39 12.52 12.32
C ILE A 33 10.67 11.28 13.17
N ASP A 34 10.23 11.29 14.44
CA ASP A 34 10.40 10.18 15.36
C ASP A 34 9.92 8.84 14.81
N LYS A 35 10.63 7.77 15.17
CA LYS A 35 10.32 6.41 14.73
C LYS A 35 8.87 6.02 15.07
N THR A 36 8.40 6.37 16.27
CA THR A 36 7.02 6.10 16.73
C THR A 36 5.98 6.75 15.81
N TRP A 37 6.20 8.01 15.43
CA TRP A 37 5.29 8.74 14.56
C TRP A 37 5.26 8.18 13.14
N ARG A 38 6.41 7.72 12.61
CA ARG A 38 6.48 7.05 11.31
C ARG A 38 5.66 5.75 11.30
N ILE A 39 5.68 4.99 12.38
CA ILE A 39 4.92 3.74 12.47
C ILE A 39 3.42 4.03 12.58
N GLY A 40 3.03 4.92 13.50
CA GLY A 40 1.61 5.24 13.73
C GLY A 40 0.94 5.95 12.55
N LEU A 41 1.54 7.02 12.03
CA LEU A 41 0.93 7.77 10.93
C LEU A 41 1.14 7.10 9.59
N LEU A 42 2.37 6.69 9.30
CA LEU A 42 2.70 6.26 7.94
C LEU A 42 2.29 4.81 7.71
N PHE A 43 2.67 3.91 8.61
CA PHE A 43 2.43 2.48 8.41
C PHE A 43 1.01 2.10 8.81
N MET A 44 0.51 2.59 9.94
CA MET A 44 -0.83 2.22 10.37
C MET A 44 -1.90 3.03 9.63
N ALA A 45 -1.86 4.37 9.69
CA ALA A 45 -2.91 5.19 9.08
C ALA A 45 -2.80 5.27 7.55
N VAL A 46 -1.70 5.81 7.00
CA VAL A 46 -1.59 6.06 5.56
C VAL A 46 -1.60 4.76 4.75
N ASN A 47 -0.69 3.83 5.05
CA ASN A 47 -0.63 2.56 4.32
C ASN A 47 -1.86 1.68 4.60
N GLY A 48 -2.44 1.72 5.80
CA GLY A 48 -3.67 1.01 6.11
C GLY A 48 -4.86 1.52 5.30
N CYS A 49 -5.10 2.84 5.29
CA CYS A 49 -6.14 3.46 4.47
C CYS A 49 -5.90 3.20 2.97
N ALA A 50 -4.64 3.26 2.53
CA ALA A 50 -4.31 2.98 1.14
C ALA A 50 -4.57 1.52 0.76
N ALA A 51 -4.24 0.55 1.63
CA ALA A 51 -4.53 -0.87 1.40
C ALA A 51 -6.03 -1.10 1.18
N PHE A 52 -6.87 -0.54 2.05
CA PHE A 52 -8.32 -0.60 1.90
C PHE A 52 -8.79 0.02 0.57
N MET A 53 -8.29 1.23 0.25
CA MET A 53 -8.66 1.94 -0.98
C MET A 53 -8.20 1.19 -2.25
N ILE A 54 -7.03 0.55 -2.22
CA ILE A 54 -6.52 -0.30 -3.31
C ILE A 54 -7.46 -1.46 -3.52
N GLY A 55 -7.81 -2.20 -2.47
CA GLY A 55 -8.78 -3.30 -2.56
C GLY A 55 -10.14 -2.88 -3.13
N TYR A 56 -10.67 -1.76 -2.62
CA TYR A 56 -11.93 -1.18 -3.11
C TYR A 56 -11.86 -0.83 -4.59
N ARG A 57 -10.76 -0.21 -5.04
CA ARG A 57 -10.57 0.17 -6.44
C ARG A 57 -10.37 -1.04 -7.35
N VAL A 58 -9.59 -2.04 -6.93
CA VAL A 58 -9.37 -3.28 -7.68
C VAL A 58 -10.70 -3.93 -8.03
N GLN A 59 -11.61 -4.04 -7.05
CA GLN A 59 -12.95 -4.57 -7.29
C GLN A 59 -13.80 -3.66 -8.17
N LYS A 60 -13.75 -2.33 -7.99
CA LYS A 60 -14.53 -1.38 -8.80
C LYS A 60 -14.08 -1.35 -10.27
N THR A 61 -12.79 -1.46 -10.53
CA THR A 61 -12.22 -1.41 -11.90
C THR A 61 -12.12 -2.78 -12.56
N HIS A 62 -12.55 -3.86 -11.89
CA HIS A 62 -12.32 -5.25 -12.36
C HIS A 62 -10.85 -5.55 -12.66
N ALA A 63 -9.94 -4.88 -11.94
CA ALA A 63 -8.52 -5.17 -12.08
C ALA A 63 -8.20 -6.51 -11.41
N ALA A 64 -7.07 -7.11 -11.74
CA ALA A 64 -6.75 -8.41 -11.21
C ALA A 64 -6.51 -8.36 -9.69
N TRP A 65 -7.02 -9.36 -8.98
CA TRP A 65 -6.99 -9.40 -7.51
C TRP A 65 -5.57 -9.32 -6.92
N TYR A 66 -4.56 -9.83 -7.64
CA TYR A 66 -3.16 -9.85 -7.19
C TYR A 66 -2.55 -8.45 -7.02
N HIS A 67 -3.17 -7.39 -7.56
CA HIS A 67 -2.68 -6.02 -7.37
C HIS A 67 -2.70 -5.56 -5.90
N ILE A 68 -3.52 -6.19 -5.05
CA ILE A 68 -3.53 -5.92 -3.60
C ILE A 68 -2.21 -6.33 -2.93
N LEU A 69 -1.44 -7.24 -3.54
CA LEU A 69 -0.21 -7.77 -2.97
C LEU A 69 0.99 -6.85 -3.16
N TYR A 70 0.93 -5.88 -4.07
CA TYR A 70 2.06 -4.99 -4.34
C TYR A 70 2.46 -4.18 -3.11
N LEU A 71 1.48 -3.57 -2.41
CA LEU A 71 1.73 -2.78 -1.21
C LEU A 71 2.33 -3.62 -0.06
N PRO A 72 1.73 -4.75 0.38
CA PRO A 72 2.28 -5.56 1.46
C PRO A 72 3.63 -6.19 1.13
N ILE A 73 3.88 -6.62 -0.12
CA ILE A 73 5.18 -7.18 -0.51
C ILE A 73 6.27 -6.10 -0.48
N LEU A 74 6.03 -4.95 -1.11
CA LEU A 74 7.00 -3.84 -1.12
C LEU A 74 7.27 -3.32 0.29
N PHE A 75 6.23 -3.24 1.12
CA PHE A 75 6.39 -2.86 2.52
C PHE A 75 7.20 -3.89 3.30
N GLY A 76 6.90 -5.18 3.17
CA GLY A 76 7.66 -6.25 3.81
C GLY A 76 9.14 -6.24 3.43
N LEU A 77 9.46 -6.03 2.14
CA LEU A 77 10.84 -5.86 1.69
C LEU A 77 11.53 -4.66 2.34
N MET A 78 10.83 -3.53 2.47
CA MET A 78 11.36 -2.35 3.15
C MET A 78 11.57 -2.59 4.65
N VAL A 79 10.75 -3.42 5.29
CA VAL A 79 10.96 -3.84 6.68
C VAL A 79 12.28 -4.58 6.81
N VAL A 80 12.55 -5.59 5.96
CA VAL A 80 13.85 -6.32 5.93
C VAL A 80 15.04 -5.37 5.85
N VAL A 81 14.95 -4.34 5.01
CA VAL A 81 16.08 -3.48 4.69
C VAL A 81 16.30 -2.37 5.73
N ARG A 82 15.24 -1.82 6.33
CA ARG A 82 15.32 -0.52 7.02
C ARG A 82 14.55 -0.41 8.33
N TYR A 83 13.62 -1.31 8.63
CA TYR A 83 12.76 -1.19 9.82
C TYR A 83 12.88 -2.41 10.74
N ALA A 84 12.33 -2.27 11.95
CA ALA A 84 12.36 -3.34 12.94
C ALA A 84 11.34 -4.45 12.61
N ASP A 85 11.65 -5.68 13.03
CA ASP A 85 10.89 -6.89 12.68
C ASP A 85 9.42 -6.85 13.12
N TYR A 86 9.07 -6.14 14.20
CA TYR A 86 7.67 -6.02 14.59
C TYR A 86 6.79 -5.34 13.52
N ASN A 87 7.38 -4.62 12.56
CA ASN A 87 6.63 -4.02 11.46
C ASN A 87 6.13 -5.08 10.45
N TYR A 88 6.63 -6.32 10.46
CA TYR A 88 6.09 -7.38 9.61
C TYR A 88 4.62 -7.68 9.88
N TRP A 89 4.12 -7.39 11.09
CA TRP A 89 2.71 -7.53 11.41
C TRP A 89 1.80 -6.68 10.53
N PHE A 90 2.30 -5.59 9.94
CA PHE A 90 1.50 -4.78 9.01
C PHE A 90 1.25 -5.46 7.66
N VAL A 91 2.10 -6.41 7.25
CA VAL A 91 1.93 -7.15 5.97
C VAL A 91 0.59 -7.90 5.93
N PRO A 92 0.26 -8.81 6.87
CA PRO A 92 -1.05 -9.45 6.89
C PRO A 92 -2.19 -8.47 7.14
N ILE A 93 -1.97 -7.39 7.92
CA ILE A 93 -2.98 -6.35 8.14
C ILE A 93 -3.37 -5.67 6.82
N TYR A 94 -2.40 -5.31 5.97
CA TYR A 94 -2.69 -4.71 4.67
C TYR A 94 -3.42 -5.68 3.74
N CYS A 95 -3.10 -6.97 3.77
CA CYS A 95 -3.84 -7.99 3.04
C CYS A 95 -5.32 -8.04 3.50
N LEU A 96 -5.56 -8.06 4.81
CA LEU A 96 -6.92 -8.06 5.38
C LEU A 96 -7.69 -6.79 5.03
N LEU A 97 -7.07 -5.62 5.15
CA LEU A 97 -7.69 -4.34 4.79
C LEU A 97 -8.03 -4.27 3.30
N SER A 98 -7.14 -4.75 2.44
CA SER A 98 -7.39 -4.82 0.99
C SER A 98 -8.55 -5.78 0.69
N TYR A 99 -8.61 -6.92 1.37
CA TYR A 99 -9.72 -7.87 1.24
C TYR A 99 -11.05 -7.25 1.69
N LEU A 100 -11.06 -6.54 2.82
CA LEU A 100 -12.24 -5.78 3.27
C LEU A 100 -12.66 -4.73 2.24
N GLY A 101 -11.70 -4.04 1.62
CA GLY A 101 -11.97 -3.09 0.54
C GLY A 101 -12.66 -3.75 -0.66
N ILE A 102 -12.17 -4.92 -1.07
CA ILE A 102 -12.77 -5.74 -2.14
C ILE A 102 -14.21 -6.11 -1.77
N ASN A 103 -14.44 -6.70 -0.59
CA ASN A 103 -15.76 -7.14 -0.18
C ASN A 103 -16.75 -5.96 -0.09
N THR A 104 -16.32 -4.84 0.48
CA THR A 104 -17.13 -3.61 0.57
C THR A 104 -17.55 -3.09 -0.80
N ALA A 105 -16.67 -3.19 -1.80
CA ALA A 105 -16.98 -2.80 -3.18
C ALA A 105 -17.88 -3.82 -3.90
N TYR A 106 -17.87 -5.08 -3.47
CA TYR A 106 -18.72 -6.14 -3.99
C TYR A 106 -20.18 -5.98 -3.50
N GLU A 107 -20.39 -5.72 -2.21
CA GLU A 107 -21.72 -5.56 -1.59
C GLU A 107 -22.51 -4.33 -2.08
N ARG A 108 -21.84 -3.33 -2.66
CA ARG A 108 -22.48 -2.09 -3.17
C ARG A 108 -22.83 -2.14 -4.67
N ARG A 109 -22.76 -3.31 -5.31
CA ARG A 109 -23.20 -3.53 -6.69
C ARG A 109 -24.60 -4.14 -6.71
#